data_AF-A0A931TGW6-F1
#
_entry.id   AF-A0A931TGW6-F1
#
_cell.length_a   1.000
_cell.length_b   1.000
_cell.length_c   1.000
_cell.angle_alpha   90.00
_cell.angle_beta   90.00
_cell.angle_gamma   90.00
#
_symmetry.space_group_name_H-M   'P 1'
#
loop_
_entity.id
_entity.type
_entity.pdbx_description
1 polymer ?
#
loop_
_entity_poly.entity_id
_entity_poly.type
_entity_poly.pdbx_seq_one_letter_code
_entity_poly.pdbx_strand_id
1 'polypeptide(L)'
;MEAVLEAQKRGTFGKNEARRLRAKGLIPGVVYGGQGEGTPVAVNPKELMRILHSESGVNTLISLKLDGSDARVLVKEYQLDPIEHALLHADFYRIVLDKMLTVTVPVVLRGEPKGVKQQGGVVDFVHREFEVECLPTDIPEKVEVDISELLIGQSIRVRDLPESPKWKAVSEPDMMIVHVVALKVEEEPAPDVAAVAATPAAPAEPEVIKKGKVEKEEE
;
A
#
# COMPACT_ATOMS: atom_id res chain seq x y z
N MET A 1 9.62 1.64 19.77
CA MET A 1 10.08 0.32 20.27
C MET A 1 11.37 -0.04 19.52
N GLU A 2 12.42 -0.54 20.17
CA GLU A 2 13.65 -0.97 19.47
C GLU A 2 13.54 -2.47 19.15
N ALA A 3 13.52 -2.82 17.86
CA ALA A 3 13.43 -4.21 17.42
C ALA A 3 14.81 -4.76 17.11
N VAL A 4 15.10 -6.01 17.49
CA VAL A 4 16.40 -6.66 17.18
C VAL A 4 16.22 -7.61 16.01
N LEU A 5 17.08 -7.51 15.01
CA LEU A 5 17.09 -8.40 13.83
C LEU A 5 18.49 -8.97 13.62
N GLU A 6 18.59 -10.29 13.46
CA GLU A 6 19.86 -10.94 13.12
C GLU A 6 20.09 -10.91 11.61
N ALA A 7 21.31 -10.52 11.22
CA ALA A 7 21.72 -10.44 9.84
C ALA A 7 23.08 -11.12 9.62
N GLN A 8 23.18 -11.90 8.55
CA GLN A 8 24.42 -12.55 8.14
C GLN A 8 25.03 -11.80 6.97
N LYS A 9 26.32 -11.43 7.06
CA LYS A 9 27.01 -10.83 5.93
C LYS A 9 27.14 -11.86 4.80
N ARG A 10 26.92 -11.41 3.57
CA ARG A 10 27.19 -12.24 2.38
C ARG A 10 28.41 -11.75 1.62
N GLY A 11 29.16 -12.68 1.06
CA GLY A 11 30.28 -12.40 0.15
C GLY A 11 29.98 -12.69 -1.31
N THR A 12 28.83 -13.31 -1.60
CA THR A 12 28.51 -13.83 -2.93
C THR A 12 27.26 -13.15 -3.50
N PHE A 13 27.25 -12.95 -4.82
CA PHE A 13 26.30 -12.11 -5.55
C PHE A 13 25.70 -12.82 -6.76
N GLY A 14 24.46 -12.44 -7.11
CA GLY A 14 23.81 -12.78 -8.38
C GLY A 14 22.46 -13.50 -8.24
N LYS A 15 21.81 -13.72 -9.39
CA LYS A 15 20.43 -14.27 -9.48
C LYS A 15 20.30 -15.68 -8.87
N ASN A 16 21.26 -16.55 -9.16
CA ASN A 16 21.23 -17.94 -8.70
C ASN A 16 21.39 -18.05 -7.18
N GLU A 17 22.24 -17.22 -6.59
CA GLU A 17 22.46 -17.23 -5.16
C GLU A 17 21.32 -16.59 -4.39
N ALA A 18 20.75 -15.50 -4.89
CA ALA A 18 19.54 -14.93 -4.31
C ALA A 18 18.40 -15.96 -4.28
N ARG A 19 18.21 -16.73 -5.36
CA ARG A 19 17.24 -17.83 -5.41
C ARG A 19 17.57 -18.92 -4.39
N ARG A 20 18.84 -19.32 -4.27
CA ARG A 20 19.28 -20.35 -3.30
C ARG A 20 19.07 -19.88 -1.86
N LEU A 21 19.28 -18.61 -1.56
CA LEU A 21 19.06 -18.04 -0.23
C LEU A 21 17.57 -18.04 0.13
N ARG A 22 16.70 -17.63 -0.80
CA ARG A 22 15.24 -17.71 -0.59
C ARG A 22 14.76 -19.15 -0.40
N ALA A 23 15.31 -20.10 -1.15
CA ALA A 23 15.02 -21.53 -0.96
C ALA A 23 15.48 -22.07 0.41
N LYS A 24 16.51 -21.47 1.02
CA LYS A 24 16.94 -21.76 2.40
C LYS A 24 16.11 -21.05 3.46
N GLY A 25 15.10 -20.25 3.08
CA GLY A 25 14.27 -19.47 3.98
C GLY A 25 14.89 -18.15 4.45
N LEU A 26 15.94 -17.65 3.79
CA LEU A 26 16.56 -16.35 4.06
C LEU A 26 16.31 -15.40 2.89
N ILE A 27 16.14 -14.11 3.18
CA ILE A 27 15.97 -13.10 2.13
C ILE A 27 17.24 -12.27 1.94
N PRO A 28 17.53 -11.87 0.70
CA PRO A 28 18.56 -10.89 0.44
C PRO A 28 18.18 -9.49 0.91
N GLY A 29 19.18 -8.75 1.40
CA GLY A 29 19.04 -7.33 1.67
C GLY A 29 20.38 -6.60 1.59
N VAL A 30 20.32 -5.27 1.75
CA VAL A 30 21.50 -4.40 1.74
C VAL A 30 21.38 -3.40 2.88
N VAL A 31 22.46 -3.23 3.64
CA VAL A 31 22.59 -2.17 4.63
C VAL A 31 23.49 -1.09 4.06
N TYR A 32 22.99 0.13 3.89
CA TYR A 32 23.76 1.27 3.37
C TYR A 32 23.44 2.55 4.13
N GLY A 33 24.15 3.63 3.83
CA GLY A 33 23.94 4.93 4.47
C GLY A 33 24.78 5.17 5.72
N GLY A 34 24.61 6.38 6.27
CA GLY A 34 25.45 6.88 7.35
C GLY A 34 26.90 7.12 6.88
N GLN A 35 27.87 6.66 7.69
CA GLN A 35 29.31 6.81 7.43
C GLN A 35 30.00 5.51 6.94
N GLY A 36 29.25 4.43 6.71
CA GLY A 36 29.83 3.13 6.34
C GLY A 36 29.51 2.70 4.91
N GLU A 37 30.31 1.79 4.37
CA GLU A 37 30.09 1.17 3.06
C GLU A 37 28.82 0.29 3.04
N GLY A 38 28.23 0.18 1.85
CA GLY A 38 27.09 -0.69 1.59
C GLY A 38 27.45 -2.15 1.81
N THR A 39 26.83 -2.76 2.82
CA THR A 39 27.09 -4.16 3.19
C THR A 39 25.91 -5.03 2.77
N PRO A 40 26.12 -6.01 1.89
CA PRO A 40 25.07 -6.94 1.51
C PRO A 40 24.85 -7.94 2.65
N VAL A 41 23.60 -8.17 3.01
CA VAL A 41 23.19 -9.01 4.15
C VAL A 41 22.13 -10.02 3.76
N ALA A 42 22.01 -11.08 4.57
CA ALA A 42 20.90 -12.02 4.53
C ALA A 42 20.17 -11.95 5.87
N VAL A 43 18.84 -11.84 5.83
CA VAL A 43 18.00 -11.72 7.02
C VAL A 43 16.86 -12.74 7.00
N ASN A 44 16.32 -13.04 8.17
CA ASN A 44 15.16 -13.92 8.30
C ASN A 44 13.86 -13.17 7.94
N PRO A 45 13.11 -13.59 6.91
CA PRO A 45 11.89 -12.91 6.48
C PRO A 45 10.78 -12.94 7.54
N LYS A 46 10.73 -13.99 8.39
CA LYS A 46 9.68 -14.10 9.41
C LYS A 46 9.86 -13.07 10.52
N GLU A 47 11.09 -12.86 10.95
CA GLU A 47 11.43 -11.84 11.94
C GLU A 47 11.21 -10.45 11.38
N LEU A 48 11.67 -10.20 10.14
CA LEU A 48 11.43 -8.92 9.47
C LEU A 48 9.93 -8.63 9.30
N MET A 49 9.13 -9.61 8.87
CA MET A 49 7.68 -9.43 8.77
C MET A 49 7.05 -9.08 10.12
N ARG A 50 7.45 -9.70 11.23
CA ARG A 50 6.92 -9.35 12.56
C ARG A 50 7.20 -7.89 12.91
N ILE A 51 8.40 -7.40 12.58
CA ILE A 51 8.77 -6.00 12.82
C ILE A 51 7.96 -5.07 11.91
N LEU A 52 7.80 -5.40 10.64
CA LEU A 52 7.03 -4.60 9.67
C LEU A 52 5.53 -4.54 10.00
N HIS A 53 4.97 -5.56 10.66
CA HIS A 53 3.58 -5.57 11.11
C HIS A 53 3.38 -4.99 12.52
N SER A 54 4.43 -4.48 13.16
CA SER A 54 4.30 -3.78 14.44
C SER A 54 3.61 -2.42 14.27
N GLU A 55 3.15 -1.80 15.37
CA GLU A 55 2.43 -0.52 15.32
C GLU A 55 3.22 0.61 14.63
N SER A 56 4.55 0.61 14.74
CA SER A 56 5.42 1.59 14.08
C SER A 56 5.78 1.19 12.63
N GLY A 57 5.50 -0.04 12.23
CA GLY A 57 5.66 -0.55 10.86
C GLY A 57 7.06 -0.36 10.27
N VAL A 58 7.12 0.21 9.07
CA VAL A 58 8.35 0.49 8.30
C VAL A 58 9.26 1.50 9.01
N ASN A 59 8.69 2.37 9.86
CA ASN A 59 9.39 3.43 10.57
C ASN A 59 10.00 2.98 11.90
N THR A 60 9.94 1.68 12.20
CA THR A 60 10.54 1.11 13.40
C THR A 60 12.07 1.18 13.32
N LEU A 61 12.71 1.66 14.39
CA LEU A 61 14.17 1.56 14.54
C LEU A 61 14.57 0.11 14.85
N ILE A 62 15.43 -0.43 14.00
CA ILE A 62 15.93 -1.81 14.10
C ILE A 62 17.39 -1.79 14.52
N SER A 63 17.73 -2.53 15.57
CA SER A 63 19.10 -2.90 15.89
C SER A 63 19.46 -4.17 15.12
N LEU A 64 20.24 -4.00 14.06
CA LEU A 64 20.67 -5.06 13.16
C LEU A 64 22.01 -5.61 13.64
N LYS A 65 22.02 -6.88 14.05
CA LYS A 65 23.21 -7.60 14.50
C LYS A 65 23.94 -8.19 13.31
N LEU A 66 25.10 -7.64 12.98
CA LEU A 66 25.92 -8.03 11.84
C LEU A 66 27.23 -8.62 12.36
N ASP A 67 27.30 -9.94 12.43
CA ASP A 67 28.48 -10.73 12.85
C ASP A 67 29.15 -10.21 14.15
N GLY A 68 28.35 -9.82 15.15
CA GLY A 68 28.81 -9.32 16.45
C GLY A 68 28.91 -7.79 16.58
N SER A 69 28.60 -7.04 15.52
CA SER A 69 28.44 -5.59 15.56
C SER A 69 26.96 -5.18 15.52
N ASP A 70 26.56 -4.24 16.38
CA ASP A 70 25.21 -3.71 16.40
C ASP A 70 25.14 -2.42 15.58
N ALA A 71 24.25 -2.38 14.59
CA ALA A 71 24.00 -1.19 13.77
C ALA A 71 22.53 -0.78 13.86
N ARG A 72 22.27 0.50 14.12
CA ARG A 72 20.92 1.06 14.06
C ARG A 72 20.54 1.35 12.60
N VAL A 73 19.47 0.74 12.16
CA VAL A 73 18.96 0.84 10.78
C VAL A 73 17.46 1.05 10.76
N LEU A 74 16.98 1.62 9.66
CA LEU A 74 15.57 1.77 9.33
C LEU A 74 15.31 1.06 8.00
N VAL A 75 14.13 0.46 7.82
CA VAL A 75 13.78 -0.18 6.55
C VAL A 75 13.40 0.91 5.55
N LYS A 76 14.20 1.11 4.51
CA LYS A 76 13.92 2.12 3.49
C LYS A 76 12.92 1.62 2.47
N GLU A 77 13.10 0.38 2.03
CA GLU A 77 12.26 -0.27 1.04
C GLU A 77 12.23 -1.77 1.30
N TYR A 78 11.14 -2.41 0.93
CA TYR A 78 11.05 -3.87 0.90
C TYR A 78 10.27 -4.29 -0.34
N GLN A 79 10.65 -5.43 -0.91
CA GLN A 79 10.01 -5.99 -2.08
C GLN A 79 9.18 -7.19 -1.66
N LEU A 80 7.91 -7.20 -2.06
CA LEU A 80 7.01 -8.34 -1.88
C LEU A 80 6.72 -9.01 -3.22
N ASP A 81 6.60 -10.34 -3.17
CA ASP A 81 6.04 -11.11 -4.26
C ASP A 81 4.52 -10.85 -4.36
N PRO A 82 3.99 -10.39 -5.50
CA PRO A 82 2.56 -10.06 -5.63
C PRO A 82 1.65 -11.30 -5.64
N ILE A 83 2.19 -12.51 -5.83
CA ILE A 83 1.43 -13.75 -5.88
C ILE A 83 1.55 -14.49 -4.55
N GLU A 84 2.77 -14.69 -4.07
CA GLU A 84 3.04 -15.46 -2.85
C GLU A 84 3.02 -14.60 -1.58
N HIS A 85 3.01 -13.27 -1.70
CA HIS A 85 3.15 -12.31 -0.60
C HIS A 85 4.43 -12.55 0.23
N ALA A 86 5.44 -13.17 -0.37
CA ALA A 86 6.72 -13.45 0.26
C ALA A 86 7.68 -12.25 0.11
N LEU A 87 8.44 -11.94 1.15
CA LEU A 87 9.50 -10.93 1.05
C LEU A 87 10.61 -11.41 0.10
N LEU A 88 10.94 -10.59 -0.89
CA LEU A 88 11.94 -10.87 -1.92
C LEU A 88 13.27 -10.18 -1.66
N HIS A 89 13.20 -8.95 -1.13
CA HIS A 89 14.35 -8.11 -0.82
C HIS A 89 14.00 -7.11 0.29
N ALA A 90 15.00 -6.65 1.04
CA ALA A 90 14.85 -5.57 2.02
C ALA A 90 16.06 -4.64 2.03
N ASP A 91 15.80 -3.34 2.03
CA ASP A 91 16.78 -2.27 2.03
C ASP A 91 16.80 -1.62 3.41
N PHE A 92 17.98 -1.61 4.02
CA PHE A 92 18.21 -1.05 5.34
C PHE A 92 19.08 0.19 5.24
N TYR A 93 18.58 1.29 5.78
CA TYR A 93 19.30 2.55 5.86
C TYR A 93 19.88 2.74 7.26
N ARG A 94 21.21 2.80 7.36
CA ARG A 94 21.93 3.07 8.61
C ARG A 94 21.75 4.54 8.98
N ILE A 95 21.16 4.76 10.15
CA ILE A 95 20.87 6.10 10.65
C ILE A 95 22.04 6.67 11.46
N VAL A 96 22.18 7.99 11.39
CA VAL A 96 23.03 8.78 12.30
C VAL A 96 22.08 9.68 13.06
N LEU A 97 22.12 9.64 14.40
CA LEU A 97 21.15 10.30 15.27
C LEU A 97 21.07 11.82 15.04
N ASP A 98 22.18 12.44 14.64
CA ASP A 98 22.29 13.89 14.49
C ASP A 98 21.91 14.41 13.11
N LYS A 99 21.44 13.55 12.19
CA LYS A 99 21.09 13.96 10.82
C LYS A 99 19.58 13.85 10.59
N MET A 100 19.00 14.90 10.01
CA MET A 100 17.64 14.85 9.50
C MET A 100 17.54 13.82 8.36
N LEU A 101 16.41 13.12 8.32
CA LEU A 101 16.10 12.14 7.30
C LEU A 101 14.66 12.28 6.85
N THR A 102 14.43 11.93 5.58
CA THR A 102 13.09 11.89 4.99
C THR A 102 12.53 10.47 5.07
N VAL A 103 11.42 10.33 5.80
CA VAL A 103 10.67 9.08 5.97
C VAL A 103 9.24 9.23 5.52
N THR A 104 8.68 8.12 5.06
CA THR A 104 7.28 8.03 4.66
C THR A 104 6.48 7.59 5.88
N VAL A 105 5.51 8.40 6.29
CA VAL A 105 4.71 8.16 7.51
C VAL A 105 3.27 7.84 7.13
N PRO A 106 2.68 6.76 7.68
CA PRO A 106 1.30 6.42 7.41
C PRO A 106 0.32 7.38 8.11
N VAL A 107 -0.78 7.65 7.43
CA VAL A 107 -1.91 8.45 7.94
C VAL A 107 -3.01 7.53 8.42
N VAL A 108 -3.54 7.80 9.61
CA VAL A 108 -4.68 7.09 10.19
C VAL A 108 -5.84 8.06 10.34
N LEU A 109 -6.99 7.68 9.79
CA LEU A 109 -8.19 8.49 9.87
C LEU A 109 -8.89 8.24 11.20
N ARG A 110 -9.27 9.32 11.87
CA ARG A 110 -10.00 9.28 13.12
C ARG A 110 -11.39 9.88 12.92
N GLY A 111 -12.39 9.17 13.44
CA GLY A 111 -13.79 9.58 13.32
C GLY A 111 -14.44 9.11 12.03
N GLU A 112 -15.70 9.50 11.86
CA GLU A 112 -16.52 9.11 10.71
C GLU A 112 -17.18 10.37 10.14
N PRO A 113 -17.01 10.68 8.85
CA PRO A 113 -17.41 11.96 8.30
C PRO A 113 -18.92 12.14 8.26
N LYS A 114 -19.39 13.35 8.56
CA LYS A 114 -20.79 13.75 8.38
C LYS A 114 -21.27 13.54 6.95
N GLY A 115 -20.42 13.74 5.95
CA GLY A 115 -20.75 13.49 4.54
C GLY A 115 -21.11 12.03 4.24
N VAL A 116 -20.54 11.06 4.96
CA VAL A 116 -20.94 9.65 4.85
C VAL A 116 -22.24 9.42 5.61
N LYS A 117 -22.30 9.83 6.89
CA LYS A 117 -23.47 9.55 7.76
C LYS A 117 -24.77 10.19 7.30
N GLN A 118 -24.69 11.44 6.87
CA GLN A 118 -25.88 12.28 6.62
C GLN A 118 -26.21 12.39 5.13
N GLN A 119 -25.20 12.29 4.26
CA GLN A 119 -25.35 12.57 2.83
C GLN A 119 -25.09 11.33 1.96
N GLY A 120 -24.75 10.17 2.56
CA GLY A 120 -24.54 8.92 1.83
C GLY A 120 -23.32 8.93 0.92
N GLY A 121 -22.31 9.78 1.20
CA GLY A 121 -21.05 9.79 0.47
C GLY A 121 -20.13 8.61 0.82
N VAL A 122 -19.02 8.49 0.10
CA VAL A 122 -17.93 7.53 0.36
C VAL A 122 -16.65 8.31 0.64
N VAL A 123 -15.91 7.87 1.66
CA VAL A 123 -14.56 8.37 1.93
C VAL A 123 -13.61 7.74 0.93
N ASP A 124 -12.93 8.58 0.17
CA ASP A 124 -11.84 8.16 -0.68
C ASP A 124 -10.50 8.61 -0.08
N PHE A 125 -9.66 7.62 0.22
CA PHE A 125 -8.35 7.79 0.85
C PHE A 125 -7.26 7.71 -0.21
N VAL A 126 -7.00 8.84 -0.85
CA VAL A 126 -6.12 8.97 -2.03
C VAL A 126 -4.67 8.66 -1.67
N HIS A 127 -4.16 9.27 -0.60
CA HIS A 127 -2.79 9.08 -0.16
C HIS A 127 -2.75 8.63 1.30
N ARG A 128 -2.43 7.35 1.51
CA ARG A 128 -2.33 6.73 2.83
C ARG A 128 -1.04 7.06 3.59
N GLU A 129 -0.09 7.67 2.91
CA GLU A 129 1.23 7.98 3.41
C GLU A 129 1.76 9.27 2.78
N PHE A 130 2.65 9.95 3.49
CA PHE A 130 3.29 11.19 3.02
C PHE A 130 4.72 11.29 3.56
N GLU A 131 5.54 12.12 2.91
CA GLU A 131 6.95 12.27 3.24
C GLU A 131 7.18 13.38 4.25
N VAL A 132 7.99 13.05 5.25
CA VAL A 132 8.27 13.88 6.42
C VAL A 132 9.76 13.89 6.71
N GLU A 133 10.29 15.09 6.93
CA GLU A 133 11.64 15.31 7.44
C GLU A 133 11.62 15.40 8.97
N CYS A 134 12.36 14.51 9.62
CA CYS A 134 12.49 14.48 11.07
C CYS A 134 13.84 13.89 11.51
N LEU A 135 14.16 14.04 12.79
CA LEU A 135 15.28 13.32 13.40
C LEU A 135 14.87 11.85 13.65
N PRO A 136 15.82 10.89 13.60
CA PRO A 136 15.52 9.49 13.87
C PRO A 136 14.84 9.23 15.23
N THR A 137 15.07 10.10 16.21
CA THR A 137 14.47 10.02 17.56
C THR A 137 13.02 10.46 17.63
N ASP A 138 12.57 11.26 16.67
CA ASP A 138 11.27 11.92 16.69
C ASP A 138 10.35 11.46 15.56
N ILE A 139 10.68 10.32 14.93
CA ILE A 139 9.85 9.71 13.88
C ILE A 139 8.47 9.36 14.46
N PRO A 140 7.37 9.97 13.98
CA PRO A 140 6.03 9.58 14.38
C PRO A 140 5.65 8.22 13.78
N GLU A 141 5.02 7.37 14.58
CA GLU A 141 4.56 6.04 14.13
C GLU A 141 3.38 6.15 13.16
N LYS A 142 2.46 7.06 13.46
CA LYS A 142 1.28 7.39 12.66
C LYS A 142 0.89 8.85 12.86
N VAL A 143 0.27 9.44 11.86
CA VAL A 143 -0.36 10.77 11.98
C VAL A 143 -1.86 10.60 11.95
N GLU A 144 -2.53 11.00 13.03
CA GLU A 144 -3.99 10.96 13.12
C GLU A 144 -4.60 12.20 12.46
N VAL A 145 -5.55 11.97 11.56
CA VAL A 145 -6.30 13.03 10.87
C VAL A 145 -7.78 12.88 11.20
N ASP A 146 -8.37 13.90 11.82
CA ASP A 146 -9.79 13.92 12.13
C ASP A 146 -10.61 14.23 10.87
N ILE A 147 -11.50 13.31 10.51
CA ILE A 147 -12.38 13.42 9.34
C ILE A 147 -13.84 13.68 9.72
N SER A 148 -14.15 13.84 11.01
CA SER A 148 -15.53 13.88 11.51
C SER A 148 -16.36 15.03 10.94
N GLU A 149 -15.72 16.16 10.62
CA GLU A 149 -16.42 17.35 10.12
C GLU A 149 -16.54 17.41 8.59
N LEU A 150 -15.92 16.49 7.85
CA LEU A 150 -15.92 16.51 6.39
C LEU A 150 -17.32 16.23 5.82
N LEU A 151 -17.74 17.12 4.92
CA LEU A 151 -18.94 17.00 4.09
C LEU A 151 -18.60 16.51 2.67
N ILE A 152 -19.60 16.13 1.88
CA ILE A 152 -19.40 15.78 0.46
C ILE A 152 -18.72 16.95 -0.28
N GLY A 153 -17.71 16.62 -1.08
CA GLY A 153 -16.95 17.57 -1.88
C GLY A 153 -15.85 18.30 -1.12
N GLN A 154 -15.68 18.03 0.18
CA GLN A 154 -14.55 18.54 0.96
C GLN A 154 -13.38 17.56 0.97
N SER A 155 -12.18 18.10 1.12
CA SER A 155 -10.92 17.35 1.11
C SER A 155 -9.97 17.89 2.17
N ILE A 156 -9.17 17.00 2.77
CA ILE A 156 -8.02 17.34 3.62
C ILE A 156 -6.75 17.22 2.78
N ARG A 157 -5.92 18.26 2.81
CA ARG A 157 -4.61 18.29 2.13
C ARG A 157 -3.48 18.21 3.15
N VAL A 158 -2.25 18.01 2.67
CA VAL A 158 -1.03 17.98 3.51
C VAL A 158 -0.87 19.28 4.32
N ARG A 159 -1.23 20.44 3.75
CA ARG A 159 -1.20 21.73 4.46
C ARG A 159 -2.15 21.84 5.66
N ASP A 160 -3.21 21.03 5.69
CA ASP A 160 -4.23 21.05 6.74
C ASP A 160 -3.87 20.07 7.88
N LEU A 161 -2.74 19.37 7.77
CA LEU A 161 -2.21 18.50 8.81
C LEU A 161 -1.75 19.31 10.03
N PRO A 162 -1.84 18.75 11.24
CA PRO A 162 -1.35 19.41 12.43
C PRO A 162 0.15 19.66 12.33
N GLU A 163 0.55 20.93 12.36
CA GLU A 163 1.96 21.30 12.46
C GLU A 163 2.54 20.77 13.77
N SER A 164 3.63 20.00 13.68
CA SER A 164 4.35 19.52 14.85
C SER A 164 5.76 20.09 14.86
N PRO A 165 6.31 20.52 16.02
CA PRO A 165 7.69 20.98 16.10
C PRO A 165 8.71 19.85 15.84
N LYS A 166 8.26 18.60 15.83
CA LYS A 166 9.10 17.41 15.72
C LYS A 166 9.37 16.97 14.29
N TRP A 167 8.53 17.40 13.35
CA TRP A 167 8.57 16.89 11.99
C TRP A 167 8.02 17.90 11.00
N LYS A 168 8.61 17.92 9.81
CA LYS A 168 8.24 18.85 8.74
C LYS A 168 7.78 18.07 7.51
N ALA A 169 6.60 18.36 6.98
CA ALA A 169 6.16 17.76 5.72
C ALA A 169 7.06 18.25 4.56
N VAL A 170 7.58 17.31 3.78
CA VAL A 170 8.37 17.57 2.56
C VAL A 170 7.49 17.46 1.31
N SER A 171 6.45 16.62 1.37
CA SER A 171 5.47 16.46 0.29
C SER A 171 4.78 17.76 -0.09
N GLU A 172 4.25 17.81 -1.31
CA GLU A 172 3.56 18.98 -1.85
C GLU A 172 2.39 19.40 -0.94
N PRO A 173 2.29 20.69 -0.54
CA PRO A 173 1.24 21.14 0.38
C PRO A 173 -0.20 20.92 -0.12
N ASP A 174 -0.36 20.87 -1.45
CA ASP A 174 -1.66 20.68 -2.12
C ASP A 174 -2.01 19.21 -2.36
N MET A 175 -1.11 18.28 -2.03
CA MET A 175 -1.37 16.85 -2.12
C MET A 175 -2.56 16.47 -1.25
N MET A 176 -3.54 15.79 -1.85
CA MET A 176 -4.81 15.46 -1.21
C MET A 176 -4.69 14.14 -0.46
N ILE A 177 -4.98 14.15 0.84
CA ILE A 177 -4.89 12.94 1.67
C ILE A 177 -6.22 12.19 1.60
N VAL A 178 -7.31 12.85 1.94
CA VAL A 178 -8.67 12.28 1.97
C VAL A 178 -9.68 13.25 1.40
N HIS A 179 -10.69 12.72 0.72
CA HIS A 179 -11.89 13.48 0.38
C HIS A 179 -13.15 12.63 0.48
N VAL A 180 -14.31 13.28 0.49
CA VAL A 180 -15.61 12.60 0.49
C VAL A 180 -16.30 12.81 -0.86
N VAL A 181 -16.55 11.72 -1.57
CA VAL A 181 -17.21 11.70 -2.88
C VAL A 181 -18.68 11.36 -2.70
N ALA A 182 -19.55 11.97 -3.51
CA ALA A 182 -20.95 11.55 -3.57
C ALA A 182 -21.07 10.21 -4.30
N LEU A 183 -21.79 9.24 -3.72
CA LEU A 183 -22.20 8.04 -4.43
C LEU A 183 -23.20 8.45 -5.51
N LYS A 184 -22.74 8.49 -6.76
CA LYS A 184 -23.63 8.63 -7.91
C LYS A 184 -24.22 7.26 -8.18
N VAL A 185 -25.38 6.99 -7.61
CA VAL A 185 -26.19 5.82 -7.99
C VAL A 185 -26.71 6.12 -9.40
N GLU A 186 -26.16 5.46 -10.42
CA GLU A 186 -26.89 5.24 -11.65
C GLU A 186 -28.10 4.36 -11.29
N GLU A 187 -29.25 5.00 -11.09
CA GLU A 187 -30.51 4.30 -11.28
C GLU A 187 -30.53 3.85 -12.75
N GLU A 188 -30.34 2.55 -12.99
CA GLU A 188 -30.96 1.92 -14.16
C GLU A 188 -32.43 2.36 -14.14
N PRO A 189 -32.94 3.01 -15.21
CA PRO A 189 -34.34 3.42 -15.22
C PRO A 189 -35.19 2.17 -15.07
N ALA A 190 -35.90 2.07 -13.95
CA ALA A 190 -36.96 1.10 -13.78
C ALA A 190 -37.91 1.24 -14.99
N PRO A 191 -38.18 0.16 -15.74
CA PRO A 191 -39.12 0.24 -16.84
C PRO A 191 -40.50 0.54 -16.24
N ASP A 192 -41.01 1.72 -16.56
CA ASP A 192 -42.33 2.20 -16.19
C ASP A 192 -43.40 1.18 -16.62
N VAL A 193 -44.11 0.64 -15.64
CA VAL A 193 -45.25 -0.25 -15.85
C VAL A 193 -46.49 0.65 -15.92
N ALA A 194 -46.88 1.07 -17.12
CA ALA A 194 -48.19 1.67 -17.37
C ALA A 194 -48.85 1.04 -18.60
N ALA A 195 -49.85 0.20 -18.30
CA ALA A 195 -50.66 -0.54 -19.23
C ALA A 195 -51.48 0.34 -20.19
N VAL A 196 -51.55 -0.06 -21.46
CA VAL A 196 -52.75 0.13 -22.29
C VAL A 196 -53.12 -1.22 -22.91
N ALA A 197 -54.21 -1.75 -22.36
CA ALA A 197 -55.26 -2.57 -22.97
C ALA A 197 -54.92 -3.60 -24.06
N ALA A 198 -55.18 -4.86 -23.69
CA ALA A 198 -55.42 -6.00 -24.55
C ALA A 198 -56.52 -5.78 -25.62
N THR A 199 -56.40 -6.45 -26.77
CA THR A 199 -57.31 -7.54 -27.20
C THR A 199 -56.65 -8.32 -28.37
N PRO A 200 -56.82 -9.65 -28.48
CA PRO A 200 -55.95 -10.55 -29.24
C PRO A 200 -56.58 -11.08 -30.55
N ALA A 201 -55.76 -11.55 -31.49
CA ALA A 201 -56.20 -12.47 -32.54
C ALA A 201 -55.01 -13.25 -33.14
N ALA A 202 -54.86 -14.49 -32.66
CA ALA A 202 -54.62 -15.76 -33.37
C ALA A 202 -53.55 -15.90 -34.49
N PRO A 203 -52.99 -17.12 -34.63
CA PRO A 203 -51.65 -17.39 -35.17
C PRO A 203 -51.66 -17.81 -36.65
N ALA A 204 -50.51 -17.67 -37.32
CA ALA A 204 -50.22 -18.42 -38.53
C ALA A 204 -48.77 -18.92 -38.50
N GLU A 205 -48.66 -20.18 -38.86
CA GLU A 205 -47.56 -21.14 -38.76
C GLU A 205 -46.30 -20.82 -39.59
N PRO A 206 -45.20 -21.57 -39.36
CA PRO A 206 -43.84 -21.19 -39.71
C PRO A 206 -43.41 -21.65 -41.11
N GLU A 207 -42.62 -20.83 -41.81
CA GLU A 207 -41.89 -21.28 -43.00
C GLU A 207 -40.49 -21.81 -42.67
N VAL A 208 -40.32 -23.04 -43.12
CA VAL A 208 -39.20 -23.95 -42.99
C VAL A 208 -38.10 -23.56 -43.98
N ILE A 209 -36.88 -23.25 -43.51
CA ILE A 209 -35.70 -23.32 -44.38
C ILE A 209 -35.07 -24.72 -44.18
N LYS A 210 -35.38 -25.60 -45.12
CA LYS A 210 -34.72 -26.90 -45.31
C LYS A 210 -33.35 -26.71 -45.98
N LYS A 211 -32.34 -27.32 -45.35
CA LYS A 211 -31.44 -28.33 -45.93
C LYS A 211 -30.37 -27.86 -46.94
N GLY A 212 -29.11 -28.09 -46.57
CA GLY A 212 -27.97 -28.07 -47.48
C GLY A 212 -26.66 -28.50 -46.80
N LYS A 213 -26.58 -29.77 -46.37
CA LYS A 213 -25.33 -30.50 -46.08
C LYS A 213 -24.91 -31.20 -47.37
N VAL A 214 -23.59 -31.32 -47.62
CA VAL A 214 -22.84 -32.24 -48.53
C VAL A 214 -21.66 -31.44 -49.13
N GLU A 215 -20.39 -31.84 -49.18
CA GLU A 215 -19.56 -33.03 -48.84
C GLU A 215 -18.08 -32.52 -48.91
N LYS A 216 -17.10 -33.05 -48.14
CA LYS A 216 -16.06 -34.04 -48.57
C LYS A 216 -15.40 -33.67 -49.93
N GLU A 217 -14.08 -33.61 -50.11
CA GLU A 217 -13.01 -34.61 -49.84
C GLU A 217 -11.64 -33.92 -50.14
N GLU A 218 -10.62 -34.13 -49.30
CA GLU A 218 -9.36 -34.88 -49.60
C GLU A 218 -8.39 -34.20 -50.58
N GLU A 219 -7.27 -33.68 -50.06
CA GLU A 219 -5.90 -34.18 -50.34
C GLU A 219 -4.93 -33.72 -49.24
#